data_AF-A0AAJ5Z4F6-F1
#
_entry.id   AF-A0AAJ5Z4F6-F1
#
_cell.length_a   1.000
_cell.length_b   1.000
_cell.length_c   1.000
_cell.angle_alpha   90.00
_cell.angle_beta   90.00
_cell.angle_gamma   90.00
#
_symmetry.space_group_name_H-M   'P 1'
#
loop_
_entity.id
_entity.type
_entity.pdbx_description
1 polymer ?
#
loop_
_entity_poly.entity_id
_entity_poly.type
_entity_poly.pdbx_seq_one_letter_code
_entity_poly.pdbx_strand_id
1 'polypeptide(L)'
;MRLSSGTPARWFCSACASWNHTDEHGHILDLYERRMWDASVNDVQYASREKDPYPASLFCRTCLANQTLVTNLLASYLPEEDEQLDDERMRAYPDYKRSLEERYPLACEACHARAMAHLQQRDQQIQRTSLASWLQRRASTPAPSLWPWHAARLQCRTSKDTLPRTHP
;
A
#
# COMPACT_ATOMS: atom_id res chain seq x y z
N MET A 1 -3.98 -18.48 19.60
CA MET A 1 -4.10 -19.63 18.69
C MET A 1 -3.85 -19.14 17.28
N ARG A 2 -2.78 -19.59 16.63
CA ARG A 2 -2.40 -19.16 15.28
C ARG A 2 -3.17 -20.02 14.28
N LEU A 3 -4.35 -19.55 13.88
CA LEU A 3 -5.21 -20.27 12.93
C LEU A 3 -4.82 -19.85 11.53
N SER A 4 -4.27 -20.77 10.76
CA SER A 4 -4.22 -20.63 9.31
C SER A 4 -5.63 -20.80 8.76
N SER A 5 -6.01 -19.98 7.77
CA SER A 5 -7.36 -19.98 7.19
C SER A 5 -7.27 -19.99 5.66
N GLY A 6 -8.19 -20.71 5.00
CA GLY A 6 -8.23 -20.81 3.55
C GLY A 6 -8.43 -22.24 3.07
N THR A 7 -8.06 -22.50 1.81
CA THR A 7 -8.11 -23.82 1.18
C THR A 7 -6.70 -24.37 0.99
N PRO A 8 -6.52 -25.70 0.75
CA PRO A 8 -5.20 -26.26 0.48
C PRO A 8 -4.46 -25.63 -0.69
N ALA A 9 -5.19 -25.07 -1.67
CA ALA A 9 -4.61 -24.38 -2.82
C ALA A 9 -4.25 -22.90 -2.54
N ARG A 10 -4.89 -22.27 -1.54
CA ARG A 10 -4.66 -20.87 -1.15
C ARG A 10 -5.03 -20.65 0.30
N TRP A 11 -4.04 -20.42 1.16
CA TRP A 11 -4.27 -20.22 2.60
C TRP A 11 -3.37 -19.14 3.19
N PHE A 12 -3.89 -18.47 4.21
CA PHE A 12 -3.13 -17.57 5.05
C PHE A 12 -2.34 -18.37 6.08
N CYS A 13 -1.01 -18.22 6.06
CA CYS A 13 -0.10 -18.79 7.03
C CYS A 13 0.09 -17.82 8.20
N SER A 14 -0.38 -18.21 9.38
CA SER A 14 -0.25 -17.41 10.60
C SER A 14 1.17 -17.40 11.20
N ALA A 15 2.06 -18.30 10.77
CA ALA A 15 3.48 -18.28 11.15
C ALA A 15 4.30 -17.28 10.32
N CYS A 16 4.00 -17.23 9.02
CA CYS A 16 4.63 -16.38 8.00
C CYS A 16 3.98 -14.99 7.92
N ALA A 17 2.74 -14.86 8.42
CA ALA A 17 1.84 -13.72 8.21
C ALA A 17 1.62 -13.37 6.73
N SER A 18 1.57 -14.39 5.86
CA SER A 18 1.43 -14.24 4.40
C SER A 18 0.43 -15.22 3.80
N TRP A 19 -0.08 -14.91 2.61
CA TRP A 19 -0.88 -15.81 1.78
C TRP A 19 0.05 -16.71 0.96
N ASN A 20 -0.16 -18.03 1.08
CA ASN A 20 0.55 -19.05 0.33
C ASN A 20 -0.39 -19.70 -0.68
N HIS A 21 0.18 -20.18 -1.79
CA HIS A 21 -0.52 -20.88 -2.85
C HIS A 21 0.22 -22.16 -3.19
N THR A 22 -0.48 -23.19 -3.65
CA THR A 22 0.14 -24.40 -4.19
C THR A 22 -0.29 -24.67 -5.62
N ASP A 23 0.57 -25.38 -6.35
CA ASP A 23 0.22 -25.94 -7.64
C ASP A 23 -0.71 -27.16 -7.52
N GLU A 24 -1.08 -27.75 -8.67
CA GLU A 24 -1.89 -28.98 -8.76
C GLU A 24 -1.23 -30.19 -8.10
N HIS A 25 0.10 -30.14 -7.88
CA HIS A 25 0.89 -31.19 -7.25
C HIS A 25 1.11 -30.94 -5.74
N GLY A 26 0.60 -29.83 -5.20
CA GLY A 26 0.72 -29.46 -3.78
C GLY A 26 2.07 -28.82 -3.40
N HIS A 27 2.90 -28.42 -4.36
CA HIS A 27 4.12 -27.66 -4.10
C HIS A 27 3.79 -26.18 -3.90
N ILE A 28 4.40 -25.57 -2.88
CA ILE A 28 4.23 -24.13 -2.60
C ILE A 28 4.79 -23.35 -3.78
N LEU A 29 3.94 -22.51 -4.37
CA LEU A 29 4.32 -21.59 -5.43
C LEU A 29 4.78 -20.28 -4.81
N ASP A 30 6.01 -19.88 -5.11
CA ASP A 30 6.49 -18.51 -4.91
C ASP A 30 5.85 -17.61 -5.95
N LEU A 31 4.57 -17.31 -5.74
CA LEU A 31 3.86 -16.36 -6.58
C LEU A 31 4.40 -14.96 -6.28
N TYR A 32 5.32 -14.49 -7.12
CA TYR A 32 5.50 -13.07 -7.43
C TYR A 32 4.24 -12.56 -8.16
N GLU A 33 3.06 -12.72 -7.55
CA GLU A 33 1.85 -12.13 -8.10
C GLU A 33 1.98 -10.61 -7.94
N ARG A 34 2.35 -9.96 -9.05
CA ARG A 34 1.96 -8.57 -9.29
C ARG A 34 0.50 -8.48 -8.89
N ARG A 35 0.13 -7.42 -8.18
CA ARG A 35 -1.18 -7.22 -7.53
C ARG A 35 -2.41 -7.24 -8.46
N MET A 36 -2.31 -7.68 -9.71
CA MET A 36 -3.40 -7.86 -10.67
C MET A 36 -2.92 -8.70 -11.86
N TRP A 37 -3.51 -9.90 -12.01
CA TRP A 37 -3.32 -10.76 -13.19
C TRP A 37 -4.11 -10.26 -14.41
N ASP A 38 -5.19 -9.50 -14.16
CA ASP A 38 -6.04 -8.93 -15.19
C ASP A 38 -5.44 -7.63 -15.74
N ALA A 39 -4.95 -7.69 -16.97
CA ALA A 39 -4.40 -6.55 -17.69
C ALA A 39 -5.44 -5.42 -17.85
N SER A 40 -6.73 -5.74 -17.95
CA SER A 40 -7.78 -4.72 -18.12
C SER A 40 -7.93 -3.79 -16.91
N VAL A 41 -7.59 -4.28 -15.72
CA VAL A 41 -7.62 -3.47 -14.50
C VAL A 41 -6.41 -2.53 -14.42
N ASN A 42 -5.34 -2.85 -15.16
CA ASN A 42 -4.17 -2.01 -15.31
C ASN A 42 -4.40 -0.86 -16.33
N ASP A 43 -5.25 -1.06 -17.34
CA ASP A 43 -5.45 -0.09 -18.43
C ASP A 43 -5.84 1.30 -17.91
N VAL A 44 -6.71 1.38 -16.91
CA VAL A 44 -7.14 2.67 -16.32
C VAL A 44 -6.01 3.35 -15.53
N GLN A 45 -5.19 2.56 -14.83
CA GLN A 45 -4.08 3.08 -14.01
C GLN A 45 -2.89 3.56 -14.84
N TYR A 46 -2.64 2.93 -16.00
CA TYR A 46 -1.55 3.34 -16.89
C TYR A 46 -1.98 4.39 -17.93
N ALA A 47 -3.25 4.41 -18.37
CA ALA A 47 -3.74 5.42 -19.32
C ALA A 47 -3.85 6.83 -18.71
N SER A 48 -4.03 6.93 -17.38
CA SER A 48 -4.17 8.21 -16.67
C SER A 48 -2.86 8.77 -16.14
N ARG A 49 -1.72 8.12 -16.41
CA ARG A 49 -0.43 8.77 -16.22
C ARG A 49 -0.25 9.78 -17.34
N GLU A 50 -0.74 11.00 -17.09
CA GLU A 50 -0.15 12.16 -17.74
C GLU A 50 1.36 12.00 -17.63
N LYS A 51 2.02 11.98 -18.78
CA LYS A 51 3.47 11.90 -18.90
C LYS A 51 4.00 13.21 -18.34
N ASP A 52 4.04 13.34 -17.02
CA ASP A 52 4.79 14.41 -16.37
C ASP A 52 6.21 14.28 -16.95
N PRO A 53 6.68 15.25 -17.76
CA PRO A 53 8.07 15.29 -18.12
C PRO A 53 8.77 15.50 -16.79
N TYR A 54 9.41 14.44 -16.27
CA TYR A 54 10.02 14.38 -14.94
C TYR A 54 10.38 15.79 -14.45
N PRO A 55 9.70 16.31 -13.41
CA PRO A 55 9.93 17.68 -12.98
C PRO A 55 11.43 17.85 -12.74
N ALA A 56 11.96 19.01 -13.14
CA ALA A 56 13.36 19.34 -12.89
C ALA A 56 13.68 19.02 -11.41
N SER A 57 14.80 18.34 -11.18
CA SER A 57 15.12 17.79 -9.86
C SER A 57 15.00 18.84 -8.76
N LEU A 58 14.37 18.46 -7.64
CA LEU A 58 14.24 19.30 -6.44
C LEU A 58 15.60 19.55 -5.75
N PHE A 59 16.65 18.85 -6.18
CA PHE A 59 18.00 18.91 -5.63
C PHE A 59 18.98 19.56 -6.61
N CYS A 60 19.98 20.27 -6.10
CA CYS A 60 21.07 20.76 -6.92
C CYS A 60 21.97 19.60 -7.39
N ARG A 61 22.81 19.84 -8.40
CA ARG A 61 23.72 18.82 -8.96
C ARG A 61 24.62 18.19 -7.90
N THR A 62 25.13 18.99 -6.97
CA THR A 62 26.00 18.50 -5.87
C THR A 62 25.26 17.54 -4.94
N CYS A 63 24.05 17.89 -4.50
CA CYS A 63 23.26 17.01 -3.65
C CYS A 63 22.89 15.71 -4.37
N LEU A 64 22.58 15.77 -5.67
CA LEU A 64 22.34 14.56 -6.46
C LEU A 64 23.58 13.68 -6.54
N ALA A 65 24.75 14.26 -6.80
CA ALA A 65 26.02 13.52 -6.83
C ALA A 65 26.32 12.88 -5.47
N ASN A 66 26.13 13.61 -4.36
CA ASN A 66 26.31 13.09 -3.01
C ASN A 66 25.34 11.94 -2.72
N GLN A 67 24.06 12.06 -3.08
CA GLN A 67 23.07 11.00 -2.92
C GLN A 67 23.48 9.73 -3.66
N THR A 68 23.89 9.84 -4.93
CA THR A 68 24.40 8.71 -5.71
C THR A 68 25.64 8.10 -5.09
N LEU A 69 26.60 8.92 -4.67
CA LEU A 69 27.84 8.45 -4.03
C LEU A 69 27.55 7.67 -2.75
N VAL A 70 26.75 8.24 -1.84
CA VAL A 70 26.39 7.60 -0.57
C VAL A 70 25.64 6.29 -0.83
N THR A 71 24.73 6.28 -1.81
CA THR A 71 23.97 5.07 -2.16
C THR A 71 24.90 3.95 -2.63
N ASN A 72 25.85 4.26 -3.51
CA ASN A 72 26.82 3.28 -4.00
C ASN A 72 27.73 2.76 -2.89
N LEU A 73 28.22 3.65 -2.02
CA LEU A 73 29.08 3.26 -0.89
C LEU A 73 28.34 2.37 0.11
N LEU A 74 27.08 2.67 0.41
CA LEU A 74 26.26 1.83 1.29
C LEU A 74 25.91 0.49 0.64
N ALA A 75 25.65 0.47 -0.67
CA ALA A 75 25.36 -0.77 -1.40
C ALA A 75 26.56 -1.73 -1.42
N SER A 76 27.78 -1.20 -1.50
CA SER A 76 29.02 -1.98 -1.49
C SER A 76 29.58 -2.26 -0.09
N TYR A 77 28.85 -1.94 0.98
CA TYR A 77 29.39 -2.01 2.35
C TYR A 77 29.57 -3.44 2.89
N LEU A 78 28.70 -4.38 2.48
CA LEU A 78 28.84 -5.82 2.77
C LEU A 78 29.16 -6.56 1.46
N PRO A 79 30.44 -6.79 1.14
CA PRO A 79 30.82 -7.61 -0.01
C PRO A 79 30.56 -9.10 0.28
N GLU A 80 30.13 -9.85 -0.75
CA GLU A 80 29.80 -11.28 -0.65
C GLU A 80 31.02 -12.18 -0.31
N GLU A 81 32.23 -11.65 -0.43
CA GLU A 81 33.47 -12.43 -0.35
C GLU A 81 33.99 -12.64 1.10
N ASP A 82 33.51 -11.86 2.08
CA ASP A 82 34.05 -11.80 3.45
C ASP A 82 32.97 -12.01 4.54
N GLU A 83 32.14 -13.05 4.41
CA GLU A 83 31.03 -13.35 5.33
C GLU A 83 31.46 -13.44 6.82
N GLN A 84 32.71 -13.81 7.11
CA GLN A 84 33.19 -13.97 8.50
C GLN A 84 33.24 -12.65 9.29
N LEU A 85 33.28 -11.51 8.61
CA LEU A 85 33.36 -10.18 9.21
C LEU A 85 32.03 -9.41 9.14
N ASP A 86 30.99 -10.00 8.55
CA ASP A 86 29.70 -9.31 8.33
C ASP A 86 29.02 -8.93 9.65
N ASP A 87 29.09 -9.78 10.67
CA ASP A 87 28.54 -9.48 11.99
C ASP A 87 29.17 -8.22 12.62
N GLU A 88 30.48 -8.04 12.45
CA GLU A 88 31.18 -6.86 12.96
C GLU A 88 30.87 -5.62 12.12
N ARG A 89 30.88 -5.75 10.78
CA ARG A 89 30.50 -4.68 9.85
C ARG A 89 29.06 -4.22 10.07
N MET A 90 28.12 -5.14 10.28
CA MET A 90 26.73 -4.80 10.59
C MET A 90 26.61 -4.01 11.90
N ARG A 91 27.41 -4.34 12.92
CA ARG A 91 27.46 -3.55 14.17
C ARG A 91 28.03 -2.16 13.93
N ALA A 92 29.04 -2.02 13.06
CA ALA A 92 29.67 -0.75 12.71
C ALA A 92 28.89 0.09 11.66
N TYR A 93 27.92 -0.52 10.96
CA TYR A 93 27.17 0.11 9.87
C TYR A 93 26.54 1.46 10.25
N PRO A 94 25.91 1.65 11.42
CA PRO A 94 25.30 2.93 11.77
C PRO A 94 26.31 4.07 11.84
N ASP A 95 27.51 3.81 12.36
CA ASP A 95 28.57 4.82 12.46
C ASP A 95 29.22 5.08 11.11
N TYR A 96 29.41 4.03 10.29
CA TYR A 96 29.85 4.20 8.90
C TYR A 96 28.88 5.09 8.11
N LYS A 97 27.58 4.81 8.18
CA LYS A 97 26.53 5.60 7.54
C LYS A 97 26.54 7.06 8.02
N ARG A 98 26.63 7.29 9.33
CA ARG A 98 26.72 8.65 9.89
C ARG A 98 27.93 9.40 9.36
N SER A 99 29.09 8.74 9.31
CA SER A 99 30.32 9.35 8.77
C SER A 99 30.19 9.73 7.29
N LEU A 100 29.40 8.99 6.51
CA LEU A 100 29.12 9.32 5.11
C LEU A 100 28.19 10.52 5.00
N GLU A 101 27.13 10.55 5.80
CA GLU A 101 26.14 11.64 5.79
C GLU A 101 26.73 12.97 6.29
N GLU A 102 27.69 12.93 7.23
CA GLU A 102 28.44 14.11 7.69
C GLU A 102 29.38 14.67 6.60
N ARG A 103 30.09 13.80 5.87
CA ARG A 103 31.01 14.20 4.79
C ARG A 103 30.30 14.58 3.50
N TYR A 104 29.21 13.89 3.18
CA TYR A 104 28.45 14.04 1.96
C TYR A 104 26.96 14.23 2.27
N PRO A 105 26.56 15.44 2.69
CA PRO A 105 25.16 15.72 2.99
C PRO A 105 24.25 15.40 1.80
N LEU A 106 23.18 14.63 2.06
CA LEU A 106 22.21 14.21 1.04
C LEU A 106 21.43 15.40 0.47
N ALA A 107 21.21 16.43 1.28
CA ALA A 107 20.59 17.69 0.88
C ALA A 107 21.23 18.85 1.63
N CYS A 108 21.55 19.94 0.94
CA CYS A 108 21.84 21.21 1.59
C CYS A 108 20.53 21.84 2.09
N GLU A 109 20.62 22.79 3.02
CA GLU A 109 19.47 23.49 3.62
C GLU A 109 18.46 23.99 2.58
N ALA A 110 18.94 24.61 1.50
CA ALA A 110 18.06 25.10 0.44
C ALA A 110 17.33 23.97 -0.31
N CYS A 111 18.02 22.86 -0.60
CA CYS A 111 17.37 21.71 -1.25
C CYS A 111 16.41 21.01 -0.31
N HIS A 112 16.74 20.92 0.99
CA HIS A 112 15.88 20.36 2.01
C HIS A 112 14.57 21.16 2.12
N ALA A 113 14.65 22.48 2.24
CA ALA A 113 13.47 23.34 2.29
C ALA A 113 12.57 23.20 1.06
N ARG A 114 13.15 23.16 -0.16
CA ARG A 114 12.39 22.93 -1.40
C ARG A 114 11.72 21.55 -1.41
N ALA A 115 12.44 20.50 -1.03
CA ALA A 115 11.90 19.14 -0.99
C ALA A 115 10.73 19.04 0.01
N MET A 116 10.88 19.60 1.20
CA MET A 116 9.83 19.63 2.22
C MET A 116 8.60 20.41 1.78
N ALA A 117 8.78 21.59 1.17
CA ALA A 117 7.66 22.36 0.62
C ALA A 117 6.90 21.59 -0.47
N HIS A 118 7.64 20.91 -1.37
CA HIS A 118 7.03 20.07 -2.41
C HIS A 118 6.26 18.88 -1.81
N LEU A 119 6.81 18.20 -0.79
CA LEU A 119 6.13 17.11 -0.09
C LEU A 119 4.82 17.59 0.55
N GLN A 120 4.86 18.71 1.29
CA GLN A 120 3.67 19.29 1.91
C GLN A 120 2.60 19.66 0.88
N GLN A 121 3.00 20.25 -0.24
CA GLN A 121 2.08 20.58 -1.34
C GLN A 121 1.40 19.33 -1.90
N ARG A 122 2.17 18.26 -2.14
CA ARG A 122 1.66 17.00 -2.67
C ARG A 122 0.74 16.30 -1.67
N ASP A 123 1.08 16.29 -0.39
CA ASP A 123 0.25 15.71 0.67
C ASP A 123 -1.11 16.41 0.76
N GLN A 124 -1.12 17.74 0.75
CA GLN A 124 -2.37 18.51 0.73
C GLN A 124 -3.21 18.20 -0.51
N GLN A 125 -2.56 18.08 -1.68
CA GLN A 125 -3.27 17.71 -2.90
C GLN A 125 -3.89 16.32 -2.79
N ILE A 126 -3.16 15.33 -2.28
CA ILE A 126 -3.64 13.95 -2.07
C ILE A 126 -4.79 13.93 -1.06
N GLN A 127 -4.71 14.67 0.03
CA GLN A 127 -5.79 14.76 1.02
C GLN A 127 -7.07 15.33 0.39
N ARG A 128 -6.95 16.41 -0.39
CA ARG A 128 -8.10 17.04 -1.06
C ARG A 128 -8.71 16.12 -2.11
N THR A 129 -7.90 15.49 -2.95
CA THR A 129 -8.39 14.60 -4.01
C THR A 129 -8.98 13.31 -3.44
N SER A 130 -8.38 12.72 -2.40
CA SER A 130 -8.90 11.53 -1.74
C SER A 130 -10.25 11.80 -1.06
N LEU A 131 -10.39 12.94 -0.38
CA LEU A 131 -11.66 13.37 0.22
C LEU A 131 -12.74 13.60 -0.86
N ALA A 132 -12.41 14.33 -1.93
CA ALA A 132 -13.35 14.57 -3.03
C ALA A 132 -13.81 13.26 -3.67
N SER A 133 -12.86 12.34 -3.93
CA SER A 133 -13.14 11.01 -4.46
C SER A 133 -14.01 10.18 -3.51
N TRP A 134 -13.80 10.28 -2.20
CA TRP A 134 -14.65 9.62 -1.21
C TRP A 134 -16.08 10.18 -1.19
N LEU A 135 -16.23 11.50 -1.20
CA LEU A 135 -17.55 12.16 -1.26
C LEU A 135 -18.30 11.77 -2.53
N GLN A 136 -17.61 11.75 -3.68
CA GLN A 136 -18.19 11.34 -4.95
C GLN A 136 -18.69 9.90 -4.89
N ARG A 137 -17.87 8.94 -4.42
CA ARG A 137 -18.31 7.54 -4.23
C ARG A 137 -19.55 7.44 -3.34
N ARG A 138 -19.59 8.23 -2.25
CA ARG A 138 -20.72 8.20 -1.31
C ARG A 138 -22.00 8.71 -1.96
N ALA A 139 -21.92 9.76 -2.77
CA ALA A 139 -23.04 10.30 -3.56
C ALA A 139 -23.46 9.36 -4.71
N SER A 140 -22.51 8.64 -5.30
CA SER A 140 -22.75 7.67 -6.38
C SER A 140 -23.31 6.34 -5.90
N THR A 141 -23.32 6.05 -4.59
CA THR A 141 -23.96 4.83 -4.06
C THR A 141 -25.44 4.89 -4.46
N PRO A 142 -25.92 4.05 -5.39
CA PRO A 142 -27.34 3.99 -5.67
C PRO A 142 -28.01 3.59 -4.35
N ALA A 143 -29.16 4.20 -4.03
CA ALA A 143 -30.02 3.66 -2.98
C ALA A 143 -30.10 2.15 -3.20
N PRO A 144 -29.87 1.30 -2.17
CA PRO A 144 -29.93 -0.14 -2.36
C PRO A 144 -31.28 -0.40 -3.01
N SER A 145 -31.28 -0.91 -4.25
CA SER A 145 -32.50 -1.35 -4.89
C SER A 145 -33.10 -2.32 -3.91
N LEU A 146 -34.20 -1.94 -3.27
CA LEU A 146 -34.90 -2.81 -2.34
C LEU A 146 -35.21 -4.07 -3.16
N TRP A 147 -34.44 -5.13 -2.91
CA TRP A 147 -34.75 -6.41 -3.52
C TRP A 147 -36.19 -6.76 -3.07
N PRO A 148 -37.06 -7.25 -3.97
CA PRO A 148 -38.52 -7.25 -3.78
C PRO A 148 -39.02 -7.89 -2.48
N TRP A 149 -38.22 -8.73 -1.82
CA TRP A 149 -38.60 -9.46 -0.61
C TRP A 149 -38.44 -8.66 0.70
N HIS A 150 -37.84 -7.46 0.66
CA HIS A 150 -37.77 -6.58 1.84
C HIS A 150 -39.03 -5.71 2.05
N ALA A 151 -39.80 -5.45 0.99
CA ALA A 151 -41.09 -4.76 1.09
C ALA A 151 -42.13 -5.56 1.92
N ALA A 152 -42.01 -6.89 1.92
CA ALA A 152 -42.92 -7.79 2.63
C ALA A 152 -42.80 -7.72 4.17
N ARG A 153 -41.69 -7.23 4.73
CA ARG A 153 -41.51 -7.19 6.20
C ARG A 153 -42.19 -6.00 6.89
N LEU A 154 -42.54 -4.96 6.15
CA LEU A 154 -43.23 -3.78 6.72
C LEU A 154 -44.74 -4.00 6.89
N GLN A 155 -45.34 -4.97 6.19
CA GLN A 155 -46.77 -5.29 6.29
C GLN A 155 -47.11 -6.31 7.39
N CYS A 156 -46.14 -7.07 7.92
CA CYS A 156 -46.41 -8.00 9.03
C CYS A 156 -46.53 -7.35 10.41
N ARG A 157 -46.27 -6.04 10.55
CA ARG A 157 -46.38 -5.35 11.85
C ARG A 157 -47.75 -4.70 12.10
N THR A 158 -48.57 -4.52 11.07
CA THR A 158 -49.88 -3.84 11.18
C THR A 158 -51.07 -4.79 11.31
N SER A 159 -50.87 -6.11 11.28
CA SER A 159 -51.96 -7.09 11.34
C SER A 159 -52.10 -7.81 12.70
N LYS A 160 -51.36 -7.40 13.74
CA LYS A 160 -51.41 -8.06 15.06
C LYS A 160 -52.37 -7.45 16.09
N ASP A 161 -53.10 -6.38 15.74
CA ASP A 161 -54.06 -5.73 16.63
C ASP A 161 -55.47 -5.75 16.04
N THR A 162 -56.06 -6.94 15.86
CA THR A 162 -57.53 -7.12 15.83
C THR A 162 -57.84 -8.61 15.89
N LEU A 163 -58.01 -9.14 17.10
CA LEU A 163 -58.73 -10.39 17.34
C LEU A 163 -60.08 -10.01 17.99
N PRO A 164 -61.23 -10.31 17.36
CA PRO A 164 -62.52 -10.11 17.98
C PRO A 164 -62.80 -11.22 19.00
N ARG A 165 -63.27 -10.78 20.16
CA ARG A 165 -63.73 -11.58 21.30
C ARG A 165 -65.18 -11.98 21.03
N THR A 166 -65.49 -13.27 20.86
CA THR A 166 -66.88 -13.76 20.87
C THR A 166 -66.98 -15.07 21.64
N HIS A 167 -67.57 -14.97 22.84
CA HIS A 167 -68.29 -16.04 23.56
C HIS A 167 -69.76 -16.06 23.04
N PRO A 168 -70.53 -17.15 23.17
CA PRO A 168 -70.90 -17.78 24.45
C PRO A 168 -70.22 -19.12 24.70
#